data_AF-A0A358NAR5-F1
#
_entry.id   AF-A0A358NAR5-F1
#
_cell.length_a   1.000
_cell.length_b   1.000
_cell.length_c   1.000
_cell.angle_alpha   90.00
_cell.angle_beta   90.00
_cell.angle_gamma   90.00
#
_symmetry.space_group_name_H-M   'P 1'
#
loop_
_entity.id
_entity.type
_entity.pdbx_description
1 polymer ?
#
loop_
_entity_poly.entity_id
_entity_poly.type
_entity_poly.pdbx_seq_one_letter_code
_entity_poly.pdbx_strand_id
1 'polypeptide(L)'
;MDWPPLPDYGCIPRWPQDGQGFIHPDDVPIATRCFPSERVFRRDRFDGVYYHYSYGSLRFRLRPSMWLKVNPDGIDIGDRVETIGASLERELFVAQVWGMYFVQRKGCILYRLRRGDTHVPRLYTAKNLRLLQDKQKVRPGDTIHPAPKWSGDGDLLEDIDL
;
A
#
# COMPACT_ATOMS: atom_id res chain seq x y z
N MET A 1 23.51 -11.66 -18.47
CA MET A 1 23.09 -11.92 -17.08
C MET A 1 21.71 -11.31 -16.98
N ASP A 2 20.66 -12.12 -16.99
CA ASP A 2 19.28 -11.62 -17.01
C ASP A 2 18.93 -11.12 -15.61
N TRP A 3 18.62 -9.83 -15.51
CA TRP A 3 18.14 -9.24 -14.28
C TRP A 3 16.72 -9.74 -13.99
N PRO A 4 16.38 -10.02 -12.72
CA PRO A 4 15.01 -10.41 -12.40
C PRO A 4 14.07 -9.30 -12.87
N PRO A 5 12.89 -9.66 -13.40
CA PRO A 5 11.91 -8.68 -13.84
C PRO A 5 11.53 -7.79 -12.65
N LEU A 6 11.56 -6.48 -12.88
CA LEU A 6 11.11 -5.47 -11.93
C LEU A 6 9.64 -5.10 -12.24
N PRO A 7 8.81 -4.79 -11.23
CA PRO A 7 9.17 -4.67 -9.83
C PRO A 7 9.33 -6.03 -9.12
N ASP A 8 10.24 -6.09 -8.15
CA ASP A 8 10.33 -7.21 -7.22
C ASP A 8 10.43 -6.74 -5.76
N TYR A 9 10.30 -7.69 -4.83
CA TYR A 9 10.14 -7.41 -3.40
C TYR A 9 11.19 -8.14 -2.58
N GLY A 10 11.58 -7.53 -1.46
CA GLY A 10 12.55 -8.14 -0.56
C GLY A 10 12.84 -7.31 0.69
N CYS A 11 13.64 -7.85 1.59
CA CYS A 11 14.07 -7.17 2.81
C CYS A 11 15.60 -7.19 2.97
N ILE A 12 16.09 -6.28 3.81
CA ILE A 12 17.52 -6.18 4.18
C ILE A 12 17.59 -6.40 5.70
N PRO A 13 17.69 -7.66 6.16
CA PRO A 13 17.60 -7.99 7.58
C PRO A 13 18.89 -7.68 8.35
N ARG A 14 20.00 -7.43 7.66
CA ARG A 14 21.32 -7.17 8.24
C ARG A 14 22.05 -6.08 7.48
N TRP A 15 22.92 -5.35 8.17
CA TRP A 15 23.86 -4.44 7.52
C TRP A 15 24.84 -5.23 6.65
N PRO A 16 25.13 -4.77 5.42
CA PRO A 16 26.30 -5.22 4.68
C PRO A 16 27.58 -4.96 5.49
N GLN A 17 28.57 -5.82 5.29
CA GLN A 17 29.84 -5.75 6.03
C GLN A 17 30.62 -4.47 5.73
N ASP A 18 30.47 -3.94 4.51
CA ASP A 18 31.12 -2.70 4.04
C ASP A 18 30.42 -1.41 4.52
N GLY A 19 29.53 -1.51 5.51
CA GLY A 19 28.84 -0.36 6.09
C GLY A 19 27.80 0.26 5.14
N GLN A 20 27.80 1.59 5.01
CA GLN A 20 26.76 2.35 4.29
C GLN A 20 27.09 2.69 2.83
N GLY A 21 28.25 2.26 2.30
CA GLY A 21 28.73 2.65 0.96
C GLY A 21 27.84 2.22 -0.22
N PHE A 22 26.87 1.35 0.04
CA PHE A 22 25.86 0.92 -0.92
C PHE A 22 24.64 1.86 -0.99
N ILE A 23 24.48 2.79 -0.04
CA ILE A 23 23.37 3.73 -0.01
C ILE A 23 23.73 4.96 -0.84
N HIS A 24 22.78 5.50 -1.60
CA HIS A 24 22.97 6.82 -2.22
C HIS A 24 23.21 7.88 -1.13
N PRO A 25 24.20 8.79 -1.28
CA PRO A 25 24.56 9.77 -0.25
C PRO A 25 23.36 10.58 0.29
N ASP A 26 22.51 11.09 -0.60
CA ASP A 26 21.31 11.87 -0.21
C ASP A 26 20.27 11.05 0.57
N ASP A 27 20.28 9.73 0.41
CA ASP A 27 19.23 8.86 0.93
C ASP A 27 19.65 8.18 2.24
N VAL A 28 20.89 8.38 2.71
CA VAL A 28 21.43 7.82 3.97
C VAL A 28 20.50 8.08 5.16
N PRO A 29 19.95 9.29 5.39
CA PRO A 29 19.06 9.53 6.53
C PRO A 29 17.74 8.75 6.46
N ILE A 30 17.23 8.48 5.26
CA ILE A 30 15.98 7.74 5.04
C ILE A 30 16.25 6.24 5.20
N ALA A 31 17.29 5.76 4.52
CA ALA A 31 17.66 4.37 4.44
C ALA A 31 18.07 3.78 5.80
N THR A 32 18.83 4.53 6.61
CA THR A 32 19.25 4.12 7.97
C THR A 32 18.10 4.00 8.97
N ARG A 33 16.96 4.67 8.74
CA ARG A 33 15.71 4.47 9.52
C ARG A 33 14.93 3.24 9.05
N CYS A 34 15.23 2.76 7.85
CA CYS A 34 14.52 1.68 7.18
C CYS A 34 15.14 0.31 7.45
N PHE A 35 16.47 0.20 7.49
CA PHE A 35 17.16 -1.08 7.67
C PHE A 35 18.38 -0.97 8.60
N PRO A 36 18.82 -2.09 9.22
CA PRO A 36 18.32 -3.46 9.08
C PRO A 36 16.91 -3.62 9.63
N SER A 37 16.04 -4.27 8.85
CA SER A 37 14.69 -4.60 9.30
C SER A 37 14.04 -5.67 8.44
N GLU A 38 12.94 -6.20 8.96
CA GLU A 38 12.07 -7.12 8.22
C GLU A 38 11.09 -6.40 7.29
N ARG A 39 11.19 -5.08 7.09
CA ARG A 39 10.32 -4.37 6.15
C ARG A 39 10.51 -4.92 4.75
N VAL A 40 9.39 -5.23 4.08
CA VAL A 40 9.40 -5.64 2.67
C VAL A 40 9.38 -4.39 1.82
N PHE A 41 10.48 -4.13 1.13
CA PHE A 41 10.63 -3.04 0.19
C PHE A 41 10.27 -3.53 -1.21
N ARG A 42 9.64 -2.64 -1.98
CA ARG A 42 9.45 -2.82 -3.42
C ARG A 42 10.61 -2.16 -4.15
N ARG A 43 11.15 -2.84 -5.15
CA ARG A 43 12.23 -2.36 -6.00
C ARG A 43 11.68 -2.13 -7.38
N ASP A 44 11.58 -0.87 -7.77
CA ASP A 44 10.76 -0.46 -8.92
C ASP A 44 11.55 -0.46 -10.23
N ARG A 45 12.79 0.01 -10.20
CA ARG A 45 13.64 0.15 -11.39
C ARG A 45 15.13 0.16 -11.02
N PHE A 46 15.97 0.01 -12.03
CA PHE A 46 17.41 0.16 -11.96
C PHE A 46 17.86 1.22 -12.97
N ASP A 47 18.66 2.19 -12.55
CA ASP A 47 19.15 3.27 -13.44
C ASP A 47 20.56 3.04 -14.00
N GLY A 48 21.13 1.85 -13.79
CA GLY A 48 22.49 1.50 -14.18
C GLY A 48 23.49 1.54 -13.01
N VAL A 49 23.17 2.27 -11.93
CA VAL A 49 24.02 2.36 -10.74
C VAL A 49 23.25 2.01 -9.47
N TYR A 50 22.02 2.52 -9.35
CA TYR A 50 21.16 2.36 -8.20
C TYR A 50 19.83 1.70 -8.55
N TYR A 51 19.39 0.82 -7.66
CA TYR A 51 18.02 0.38 -7.58
C TYR A 51 17.18 1.41 -6.82
N HIS A 52 15.99 1.68 -7.33
CA HIS A 52 15.03 2.61 -6.73
C HIS A 52 14.03 1.80 -5.90
N TYR A 53 14.02 2.06 -4.60
CA TYR A 53 13.17 1.38 -3.64
C TYR A 53 12.00 2.26 -3.21
N SER A 54 10.87 1.60 -2.92
CA SER A 54 9.69 2.20 -2.34
C SER A 54 9.19 1.42 -1.11
N TYR A 55 8.70 2.17 -0.11
CA TYR A 55 7.95 1.65 1.04
C TYR A 55 6.88 2.66 1.43
N GLY A 56 5.65 2.47 0.93
CA GLY A 56 4.59 3.48 1.05
C GLY A 56 5.00 4.78 0.36
N SER A 57 5.18 5.86 1.11
CA SER A 57 5.67 7.15 0.60
C SER A 57 7.21 7.28 0.60
N LEU A 58 7.92 6.41 1.32
CA LEU A 58 9.37 6.48 1.41
C LEU A 58 10.01 6.04 0.09
N ARG A 59 11.02 6.78 -0.35
CA ARG A 59 11.82 6.49 -1.53
C ARG A 59 13.29 6.62 -1.18
N PHE A 60 14.11 5.68 -1.68
CA PHE A 60 15.56 5.71 -1.51
C PHE A 60 16.23 4.84 -2.57
N ARG A 61 17.53 5.05 -2.76
CA ARG A 61 18.34 4.42 -3.79
C ARG A 61 19.49 3.65 -3.16
N LEU A 62 19.65 2.39 -3.58
CA LEU A 62 20.75 1.53 -3.14
C LEU A 62 21.47 0.94 -4.36
N ARG A 63 22.80 0.84 -4.28
CA ARG A 63 23.60 0.02 -5.20
C ARG A 63 23.20 -1.45 -5.05
N PRO A 64 23.48 -2.31 -6.05
CA PRO A 64 23.30 -3.74 -5.91
C PRO A 64 23.96 -4.26 -4.64
N SER A 65 23.17 -4.83 -3.74
CA SER A 65 23.60 -5.38 -2.46
C SER A 65 22.90 -6.71 -2.20
N MET A 66 23.44 -7.50 -1.27
CA MET A 66 22.74 -8.70 -0.82
C MET A 66 21.42 -8.29 -0.13
N TRP A 67 20.33 -8.90 -0.57
CA TRP A 67 19.00 -8.70 -0.03
C TRP A 67 18.25 -10.02 -0.10
N LEU A 68 17.26 -10.21 0.77
CA LEU A 68 16.44 -11.41 0.78
C LEU A 68 15.22 -11.17 -0.11
N LYS A 69 15.17 -11.84 -1.27
CA LYS A 69 14.01 -11.78 -2.16
C LYS A 69 12.79 -12.41 -1.48
N VAL A 70 11.65 -11.75 -1.61
CA VAL A 70 10.36 -12.14 -1.04
C VAL A 70 9.34 -12.25 -2.17
N ASN A 71 8.58 -13.34 -2.19
CA ASN A 71 7.48 -13.50 -3.14
C ASN A 71 6.29 -12.65 -2.68
N PRO A 72 5.72 -11.79 -3.54
CA PRO A 72 4.58 -10.97 -3.17
C PRO A 72 3.29 -11.80 -3.10
N ASP A 73 2.39 -11.44 -2.18
CA ASP A 73 1.05 -12.05 -2.08
C ASP A 73 -0.02 -11.29 -2.91
N GLY A 74 0.39 -10.33 -3.75
CA GLY A 74 -0.52 -9.47 -4.51
C GLY A 74 -1.17 -8.34 -3.71
N ILE A 75 -0.65 -8.03 -2.52
CA ILE A 75 -1.06 -6.91 -1.67
C ILE A 75 0.15 -5.99 -1.47
N ASP A 76 -0.03 -4.69 -1.68
CA ASP A 76 1.01 -3.66 -1.55
C ASP A 76 0.61 -2.57 -0.53
N ILE A 77 1.58 -1.76 -0.10
CA ILE A 77 1.32 -0.61 0.78
C ILE A 77 0.48 0.41 0.02
N GLY A 78 -0.57 0.88 0.68
CA GLY A 78 -1.54 1.81 0.10
C GLY A 78 -2.85 1.14 -0.33
N ASP A 79 -2.85 -0.17 -0.51
CA ASP A 79 -4.04 -0.92 -0.88
C ASP A 79 -5.13 -0.85 0.19
N ARG A 80 -6.39 -0.78 -0.26
CA ARG A 80 -7.55 -0.94 0.62
C ARG A 80 -7.90 -2.41 0.71
N VAL A 81 -8.04 -2.90 1.92
CA VAL A 81 -8.36 -4.29 2.21
C VAL A 81 -9.51 -4.38 3.20
N GLU A 82 -10.30 -5.43 3.07
CA GLU A 82 -11.27 -5.85 4.07
C GLU A 82 -10.68 -7.03 4.86
N THR A 83 -10.80 -7.02 6.18
CA THR A 83 -10.47 -8.19 6.99
C THR A 83 -11.54 -9.25 6.81
N ILE A 84 -11.14 -10.45 6.39
CA ILE A 84 -12.01 -11.62 6.35
C ILE A 84 -11.81 -12.40 7.66
N GLY A 85 -12.82 -12.35 8.52
CA GLY A 85 -12.77 -12.91 9.88
C GLY A 85 -12.47 -14.40 9.86
N ALA A 86 -11.22 -14.77 10.15
CA ALA A 86 -10.82 -16.18 10.19
C ALA A 86 -11.11 -16.87 11.54
N SER A 87 -11.78 -16.20 12.50
CA SER A 87 -12.16 -16.76 13.82
C SER A 87 -13.30 -15.94 14.45
N LEU A 88 -14.07 -16.55 15.37
CA LEU A 88 -15.27 -15.97 16.03
C LEU A 88 -15.08 -14.56 16.63
N GLU A 89 -13.86 -14.16 16.96
CA GLU A 89 -13.54 -12.88 17.62
C GLU A 89 -13.06 -11.78 16.68
N ARG A 90 -12.99 -12.02 15.36
CA ARG A 90 -12.37 -11.05 14.43
C ARG A 90 -13.42 -10.16 13.78
N GLU A 91 -13.46 -8.92 14.24
CA GLU A 91 -14.23 -7.83 13.63
C GLU A 91 -13.85 -7.65 12.15
N LEU A 92 -14.87 -7.59 11.30
CA LEU A 92 -14.74 -7.29 9.88
C LEU A 92 -14.67 -5.78 9.72
N PHE A 93 -13.61 -5.28 9.09
CA PHE A 93 -13.48 -3.85 8.82
C PHE A 93 -12.62 -3.60 7.57
N VAL A 94 -12.83 -2.43 6.99
CA VAL A 94 -12.00 -1.92 5.90
C VAL A 94 -10.86 -1.08 6.47
N ALA A 95 -9.66 -1.31 5.94
CA ALA A 95 -8.47 -0.56 6.31
C ALA A 95 -7.53 -0.39 5.10
N GLN A 96 -6.51 0.43 5.29
CA GLN A 96 -5.42 0.58 4.34
C GLN A 96 -4.19 -0.19 4.81
N VAL A 97 -3.47 -0.84 3.89
CA VAL A 97 -2.17 -1.43 4.17
C VAL A 97 -1.16 -0.30 4.37
N TRP A 98 -0.57 -0.26 5.56
CA TRP A 98 0.40 0.78 5.96
C TRP A 98 1.84 0.28 5.97
N GLY A 99 2.04 -1.03 6.13
CA GLY A 99 3.37 -1.61 6.14
C GLY A 99 3.35 -3.11 5.88
N MET A 100 4.44 -3.60 5.28
CA MET A 100 4.68 -5.00 4.99
C MET A 100 5.96 -5.45 5.71
N TYR A 101 5.91 -6.63 6.31
CA TYR A 101 7.00 -7.20 7.11
C TYR A 101 7.17 -8.68 6.80
N PHE A 102 8.38 -9.11 6.47
CA PHE A 102 8.67 -10.52 6.20
C PHE A 102 8.95 -11.27 7.49
N VAL A 103 8.39 -12.47 7.64
CA VAL A 103 8.70 -13.36 8.75
C VAL A 103 9.45 -14.56 8.21
N GLN A 104 10.78 -14.49 8.25
CA GLN A 104 11.66 -15.51 7.67
C GLN A 104 11.33 -16.93 8.11
N ARG A 105 11.15 -17.16 9.42
CA ARG A 105 10.80 -18.47 9.99
C ARG A 105 9.50 -19.07 9.45
N LYS A 106 8.57 -18.24 8.94
CA LYS A 106 7.27 -18.66 8.38
C LYS A 106 7.21 -18.54 6.86
N GLY A 107 8.21 -17.91 6.23
CA GLY A 107 8.24 -17.66 4.79
C GLY A 107 7.05 -16.82 4.28
N CYS A 108 6.53 -15.89 5.07
CA CYS A 108 5.33 -15.12 4.70
C CYS A 108 5.43 -13.63 5.04
N ILE A 109 4.59 -12.82 4.38
CA ILE A 109 4.44 -11.39 4.65
C ILE A 109 3.32 -11.17 5.68
N LEU A 110 3.59 -10.28 6.62
CA LEU A 110 2.64 -9.74 7.57
C LEU A 110 2.38 -8.26 7.25
N TYR A 111 1.10 -7.90 7.29
CA TYR A 111 0.60 -6.58 6.91
C TYR A 111 0.15 -5.82 8.15
N ARG A 112 0.64 -4.60 8.31
CA ARG A 112 0.16 -3.62 9.29
C ARG A 112 -0.92 -2.78 8.63
N LEU A 113 -2.06 -2.66 9.30
CA LEU A 113 -3.21 -1.91 8.80
C LEU A 113 -3.34 -0.56 9.51
N ARG A 114 -3.95 0.41 8.82
CA ARG A 114 -4.29 1.73 9.35
C ARG A 114 -5.75 2.06 9.01
N ARG A 115 -6.47 2.64 9.97
CA ARG A 115 -7.83 3.18 9.82
C ARG A 115 -7.80 4.66 10.14
N GLY A 116 -8.04 5.52 9.15
CA GLY A 116 -7.85 6.96 9.32
C GLY A 116 -6.41 7.24 9.77
N ASP A 117 -6.24 7.82 10.95
CA ASP A 117 -4.92 8.11 11.54
C ASP A 117 -4.42 7.06 12.55
N THR A 118 -5.22 6.04 12.84
CA THR A 118 -4.89 5.05 13.87
C THR A 118 -4.32 3.78 13.26
N HIS A 119 -3.18 3.32 13.80
CA HIS A 119 -2.62 2.02 13.46
C HIS A 119 -3.36 0.90 14.18
N VAL A 120 -3.72 -0.15 13.44
CA VAL A 120 -4.21 -1.40 14.05
C VAL A 120 -2.99 -2.10 14.67
N PRO A 121 -3.00 -2.42 15.98
CA PRO A 121 -1.82 -2.96 16.66
C PRO A 121 -1.37 -4.33 16.13
N ARG A 122 -2.34 -5.15 15.68
CA ARG A 122 -2.11 -6.50 15.19
C ARG A 122 -1.64 -6.50 13.73
N LEU A 123 -0.84 -7.50 13.39
CA LEU A 123 -0.44 -7.78 12.01
C LEU A 123 -1.31 -8.91 11.42
N TYR A 124 -1.54 -8.84 10.12
CA TYR A 124 -2.40 -9.75 9.37
C TYR A 124 -1.61 -10.49 8.31
N THR A 125 -1.99 -11.73 8.00
CA THR A 125 -1.49 -12.44 6.81
C THR A 125 -2.41 -12.15 5.62
N ALA A 126 -1.92 -12.34 4.39
CA ALA A 126 -2.74 -12.19 3.19
C ALA A 126 -4.03 -13.04 3.23
N LYS A 127 -3.98 -14.23 3.84
CA LYS A 127 -5.15 -15.12 4.01
C LYS A 127 -6.29 -14.52 4.85
N ASN A 128 -6.02 -13.50 5.66
CA ASN A 128 -7.02 -12.82 6.47
C ASN A 128 -7.51 -11.52 5.82
N LEU A 129 -7.09 -11.23 4.60
CA LEU A 129 -7.35 -9.98 3.91
C LEU A 129 -7.98 -10.27 2.54
N ARG A 130 -8.92 -9.42 2.16
CA ARG A 130 -9.44 -9.35 0.80
C ARG A 130 -9.10 -7.99 0.23
N LEU A 131 -8.37 -7.97 -0.87
CA LEU A 131 -8.09 -6.75 -1.61
C LEU A 131 -9.39 -6.16 -2.15
N LEU A 132 -9.66 -4.89 -1.85
CA LEU A 132 -10.78 -4.15 -2.40
C LEU A 132 -10.30 -3.46 -3.67
N GLN A 133 -10.56 -4.09 -4.81
CA GLN A 133 -10.41 -3.41 -6.10
C GLN A 133 -11.52 -2.35 -6.22
N ASP A 134 -11.16 -1.14 -6.62
CA ASP A 134 -12.09 0.00 -6.60
C ASP A 134 -13.30 -0.24 -7.53
N LYS A 135 -14.48 -0.23 -6.91
CA LYS A 135 -15.86 -0.16 -7.41
C LYS A 135 -16.25 -0.97 -8.64
N GLN A 136 -17.16 -1.94 -8.42
CA GLN A 136 -18.16 -2.27 -9.43
C GLN A 136 -18.74 -0.97 -10.00
N LYS A 137 -18.55 -0.73 -11.30
CA LYS A 137 -19.32 0.28 -12.02
C LYS A 137 -20.78 -0.12 -11.84
N VAL A 138 -21.54 0.70 -11.10
CA VAL A 138 -22.99 0.59 -11.09
C VAL A 138 -23.42 0.69 -12.55
N ARG A 139 -24.29 -0.23 -12.96
CA ARG A 139 -24.87 -0.24 -14.30
C ARG A 139 -25.44 1.17 -14.53
N PRO A 140 -25.20 1.82 -15.68
CA PRO A 140 -25.93 3.04 -15.98
C PRO A 140 -27.43 2.75 -15.79
N GLY A 141 -28.12 3.62 -15.06
CA GLY A 141 -29.54 3.43 -14.82
C GLY A 141 -30.28 3.54 -16.14
N ASP A 142 -31.05 2.52 -16.51
CA ASP A 142 -31.92 2.54 -17.70
C ASP A 142 -33.18 3.40 -17.49
N THR A 143 -33.36 3.96 -16.29
CA THR A 143 -34.49 4.81 -15.96
C THR A 143 -34.31 6.19 -16.59
N ILE A 144 -35.03 6.42 -17.69
CA ILE A 144 -35.20 7.76 -18.26
C ILE A 144 -36.05 8.56 -17.26
N HIS A 145 -35.40 9.38 -16.44
CA HIS A 145 -36.10 10.34 -15.62
C HIS A 145 -36.70 11.41 -16.54
N PRO A 146 -38.02 11.67 -16.51
CA PRO A 146 -38.58 12.79 -17.24
C PRO A 146 -37.93 14.08 -16.74
N ALA A 147 -37.53 14.95 -17.66
CA ALA A 147 -37.07 16.28 -17.29
C ALA A 147 -38.19 16.96 -16.48
N PRO A 148 -37.89 17.57 -15.33
CA PRO A 148 -38.90 18.25 -14.54
C PRO A 148 -39.58 19.30 -15.43
N LYS A 149 -40.88 19.13 -15.65
CA LYS A 149 -41.70 20.13 -16.35
C LYS A 149 -42.01 21.22 -15.34
N TRP A 150 -41.22 22.27 -15.33
CA TRP A 150 -41.66 23.50 -14.67
C TRP A 150 -42.78 24.11 -15.53
N SER A 151 -44.00 24.19 -14.99
CA SER A 151 -45.19 24.73 -15.68
C SER A 151 -45.29 26.27 -15.67
N GLY A 152 -44.28 26.98 -15.17
CA GLY A 152 -44.38 28.41 -14.84
C GLY A 152 -45.18 28.75 -13.58
N ASP A 153 -45.94 27.81 -13.00
CA ASP A 153 -46.83 28.07 -11.83
C ASP A 153 -46.09 28.01 -10.49
N GLY A 154 -45.03 28.81 -10.36
CA GLY A 154 -44.41 29.10 -9.08
C GLY A 154 -44.51 30.58 -8.82
N ASP A 155 -45.18 30.98 -7.75
CA ASP A 155 -45.11 32.35 -7.27
C ASP A 155 -43.64 32.72 -7.03
N LEU A 156 -43.19 33.82 -7.63
CA LEU A 156 -41.96 34.47 -7.21
C LEU A 156 -42.18 34.93 -5.77
N LEU A 157 -41.45 34.35 -4.81
CA LEU A 157 -41.33 34.92 -3.47
C LEU A 157 -40.51 36.20 -3.60
N GLU A 158 -41.17 37.34 -3.86
CA GLU A 158 -40.50 38.63 -4.02
C GLU A 158 -40.07 39.27 -2.69
N ASP A 159 -40.45 38.74 -1.54
CA ASP A 159 -39.98 39.23 -0.23
C ASP A 159 -39.42 38.08 0.61
N ILE A 160 -38.15 37.76 0.40
CA ILE A 160 -37.31 37.24 1.48
C ILE A 160 -36.36 38.39 1.84
N ASP A 161 -36.78 39.20 2.81
CA ASP A 161 -35.84 40.06 3.53
C ASP A 161 -34.79 39.15 4.19
N LEU A 162 -33.57 39.17 3.63
CA LEU A 162 -32.37 38.57 4.20
C LEU A 162 -31.70 39.52 5.18
#